data_AF-A0A0W0V4X5-F1
#
_entry.id   AF-A0A0W0V4X5-F1
#
_cell.length_a   1.000
_cell.length_b   1.000
_cell.length_c   1.000
_cell.angle_alpha   90.00
_cell.angle_beta   90.00
_cell.angle_gamma   90.00
#
_symmetry.space_group_name_H-M   'P 1'
#
loop_
_entity.id
_entity.type
_entity.pdbx_description
1 polymer ?
#
loop_
_entity_poly.entity_id
_entity_poly.type
_entity_poly.pdbx_seq_one_letter_code
_entity_poly.pdbx_strand_id
1 'polypeptide(L)'
;MKTLKNKKTGCLLGVVAWILIAGGTYAEEKEDDRFPLGCHDTGYKKQLRILTLLPGAAGERNSMYFIYNKLPESVNLYHMHDDEQHFNVYLNHKLSSKRWAVFSTNEKKVKFICTVADRHLDYGKIIDCNDALAVCEYTKVKFGLNNRGNLWIVNGNTKNGAIREVVRYGIIPAY
;
A
#
# COMPACT_ATOMS: atom_id res chain seq x y z
N MET A 1 17.26 42.25 -75.31
CA MET A 1 17.28 43.71 -75.10
C MET A 1 16.94 43.98 -73.63
N LYS A 2 17.83 44.71 -72.91
CA LYS A 2 17.82 45.13 -71.47
C LYS A 2 18.16 44.03 -70.43
N THR A 3 19.43 43.88 -69.99
CA THR A 3 20.16 44.55 -68.87
C THR A 3 19.62 44.25 -67.46
N LEU A 4 20.32 43.44 -66.64
CA LEU A 4 21.37 43.81 -65.64
C LEU A 4 20.88 44.72 -64.50
N LYS A 5 20.83 44.22 -63.25
CA LYS A 5 21.70 44.70 -62.14
C LYS A 5 21.53 43.94 -60.81
N ASN A 6 22.61 44.05 -60.06
CA ASN A 6 23.11 43.28 -58.93
C ASN A 6 23.20 44.22 -57.70
N LYS A 7 22.94 43.75 -56.46
CA LYS A 7 23.46 44.32 -55.18
C LYS A 7 22.89 43.50 -54.01
N LYS A 8 23.64 42.60 -53.35
CA LYS A 8 24.66 42.75 -52.29
C LYS A 8 24.20 43.45 -50.99
N THR A 9 24.61 42.80 -49.90
CA THR A 9 24.96 43.29 -48.53
C THR A 9 23.88 43.48 -47.46
N GLY A 10 23.86 42.54 -46.49
CA GLY A 10 24.18 42.83 -45.08
C GLY A 10 23.04 42.81 -44.07
N CYS A 11 23.03 41.84 -43.14
CA CYS A 11 23.25 42.09 -41.70
C CYS A 11 23.34 40.78 -40.91
N LEU A 12 24.41 40.64 -40.13
CA LEU A 12 24.48 39.72 -38.99
C LEU A 12 23.45 40.10 -37.93
N LEU A 13 22.95 39.10 -37.19
CA LEU A 13 22.74 39.04 -35.73
C LEU A 13 21.46 38.27 -35.40
N GLY A 14 21.57 37.26 -34.53
CA GLY A 14 20.41 36.73 -33.80
C GLY A 14 20.31 35.20 -33.71
N VAL A 15 21.36 34.54 -33.21
CA VAL A 15 21.23 33.20 -32.62
C VAL A 15 20.42 33.34 -31.32
N VAL A 16 19.23 32.73 -31.23
CA VAL A 16 18.75 32.05 -30.01
C VAL A 16 17.71 30.99 -30.41
N ALA A 17 18.17 29.74 -30.60
CA ALA A 17 17.27 28.59 -30.60
C ALA A 17 16.93 28.27 -29.14
N TRP A 18 15.70 28.60 -28.72
CA TRP A 18 15.17 28.20 -27.42
C TRP A 18 14.85 26.70 -27.45
N ILE A 19 15.83 25.88 -27.08
CA ILE A 19 15.59 24.48 -26.72
C ILE A 19 14.97 24.48 -25.32
N LEU A 20 13.65 24.35 -25.25
CA LEU A 20 12.93 24.05 -24.03
C LEU A 20 13.26 22.62 -23.61
N ILE A 21 14.32 22.45 -22.82
CA ILE A 21 14.56 21.22 -22.07
C ILE A 21 13.52 21.20 -20.94
N ALA A 22 12.41 20.50 -21.17
CA ALA A 22 11.50 20.10 -20.11
C ALA A 22 12.23 19.11 -19.19
N GLY A 23 12.98 19.65 -18.23
CA GLY A 23 13.57 18.89 -17.14
C GLY A 23 12.48 18.40 -16.20
N GLY A 24 11.78 17.34 -16.59
CA GLY A 24 10.99 16.55 -15.65
C GLY A 24 11.94 15.85 -14.70
N THR A 25 12.04 16.31 -13.46
CA THR A 25 12.70 15.55 -12.40
C THR A 25 11.84 14.32 -12.13
N TYR A 26 12.20 13.18 -12.73
CA TYR A 26 11.70 11.88 -12.29
C TYR A 26 12.22 11.68 -10.87
N ALA A 27 11.40 12.01 -9.88
CA ALA A 27 11.69 11.67 -8.50
C ALA A 27 11.81 10.15 -8.42
N GLU A 28 13.00 9.67 -8.12
CA GLU A 28 13.25 8.25 -7.85
C GLU A 28 12.32 7.82 -6.71
N GLU A 29 11.35 6.96 -7.02
CA GLU A 29 10.39 6.47 -6.05
C GLU A 29 11.17 5.61 -5.04
N LYS A 30 11.46 6.18 -3.86
CA LYS A 30 12.11 5.44 -2.78
C LYS A 30 11.32 4.16 -2.50
N GLU A 31 12.01 3.04 -2.51
CA GLU A 31 11.47 1.72 -2.17
C GLU A 31 10.76 1.78 -0.80
N ASP A 32 9.42 1.87 -0.84
CA ASP A 32 8.57 2.05 0.34
C ASP A 32 8.11 0.71 0.91
N ASP A 33 8.49 -0.42 0.31
CA ASP A 33 8.03 -1.78 0.62
C ASP A 33 8.74 -2.42 1.82
N ARG A 34 9.89 -1.88 2.24
CA ARG A 34 10.62 -2.33 3.44
C ARG A 34 9.76 -2.12 4.68
N PHE A 35 9.76 -3.09 5.59
CA PHE A 35 8.97 -3.02 6.81
C PHE A 35 9.25 -1.76 7.64
N PRO A 36 8.22 -1.18 8.29
CA PRO A 36 8.38 -0.22 9.36
C PRO A 36 9.32 -0.70 10.47
N LEU A 37 10.02 0.23 11.13
CA LEU A 37 10.83 -0.10 12.30
C LEU A 37 9.97 -0.70 13.42
N GLY A 38 10.40 -1.84 13.98
CA GLY A 38 9.68 -2.58 15.02
C GLY A 38 8.56 -3.49 14.50
N CYS A 39 8.33 -3.52 13.18
CA CYS A 39 7.41 -4.46 12.55
C CYS A 39 8.18 -5.71 12.12
N HIS A 40 7.71 -6.88 12.52
CA HIS A 40 8.39 -8.15 12.32
C HIS A 40 7.65 -9.03 11.33
N ASP A 41 8.40 -9.82 10.56
CA ASP A 41 7.86 -10.78 9.60
C ASP A 41 7.31 -12.04 10.32
N THR A 42 6.26 -11.85 11.12
CA THR A 42 5.69 -12.88 12.00
C THR A 42 4.20 -12.66 12.18
N GLY A 43 3.54 -13.60 12.88
CA GLY A 43 2.12 -13.48 13.23
C GLY A 43 1.18 -13.68 12.07
N TYR A 44 1.63 -14.30 10.97
CA TYR A 44 0.77 -14.65 9.85
C TYR A 44 1.25 -15.92 9.14
N LYS A 45 0.36 -16.53 8.36
CA LYS A 45 0.62 -17.66 7.48
C LYS A 45 0.06 -17.37 6.09
N LYS A 46 0.75 -17.91 5.11
CA LYS A 46 0.56 -17.67 3.69
C LYS A 46 0.43 -19.04 3.02
N GLN A 47 -0.79 -19.53 2.85
CA GLN A 47 -1.04 -20.91 2.41
C GLN A 47 -2.25 -20.97 1.47
N LEU A 48 -2.12 -21.73 0.38
CA LEU A 48 -3.21 -21.97 -0.58
C LEU A 48 -3.88 -20.66 -1.06
N ARG A 49 -3.08 -19.63 -1.37
CA ARG A 49 -3.53 -18.29 -1.80
C ARG A 49 -4.29 -17.47 -0.74
N ILE A 50 -4.37 -17.96 0.50
CA ILE A 50 -5.03 -17.30 1.62
C ILE A 50 -3.99 -16.66 2.53
N LEU A 51 -4.23 -15.41 2.93
CA LEU A 51 -3.54 -14.76 4.03
C LEU A 51 -4.25 -15.08 5.34
N THR A 52 -3.56 -15.73 6.28
CA THR A 52 -4.08 -15.99 7.63
C THR A 52 -3.28 -15.18 8.64
N LEU A 53 -3.91 -14.22 9.33
CA LEU A 53 -3.32 -13.51 10.46
C LEU A 53 -3.51 -14.33 11.74
N LEU A 54 -2.46 -14.40 12.57
CA LEU A 54 -2.38 -15.20 13.79
C LEU A 54 -1.85 -14.35 14.98
N PRO A 55 -2.66 -13.39 15.50
CA PRO A 55 -2.27 -12.45 16.57
C PRO A 55 -1.75 -13.13 17.84
N GLY A 56 -2.39 -14.23 18.24
CA GLY A 56 -2.09 -14.91 19.51
C GLY A 56 -0.74 -15.61 19.57
N ALA A 57 -0.05 -15.80 18.44
CA ALA A 57 1.30 -16.36 18.44
C ALA A 57 2.37 -15.35 18.95
N ALA A 58 2.07 -14.05 18.94
CA ALA A 58 2.99 -12.98 19.32
C ALA A 58 2.71 -12.33 20.69
N GLY A 59 1.50 -12.48 21.26
CA GLY A 59 1.14 -11.95 22.58
C GLY A 59 -0.37 -11.75 22.79
N GLU A 60 -0.79 -11.45 24.03
CA GLU A 60 -2.21 -11.40 24.40
C GLU A 60 -2.87 -10.03 24.16
N ARG A 61 -3.91 -10.07 23.31
CA ARG A 61 -5.15 -9.26 23.25
C ARG A 61 -5.33 -8.30 22.09
N ASN A 62 -4.29 -7.73 21.47
CA ASN A 62 -4.45 -6.92 20.26
C ASN A 62 -3.16 -6.94 19.43
N SER A 63 -3.26 -7.29 18.14
CA SER A 63 -2.17 -7.20 17.18
C SER A 63 -2.47 -6.15 16.12
N MET A 64 -1.41 -5.53 15.62
CA MET A 64 -1.49 -4.58 14.52
C MET A 64 -0.60 -5.03 13.38
N TYR A 65 -1.20 -5.20 12.21
CA TYR A 65 -0.52 -5.63 11.00
C TYR A 65 -0.38 -4.47 10.03
N PHE A 66 0.82 -4.32 9.50
CA PHE A 66 1.08 -3.49 8.35
C PHE A 66 1.09 -4.39 7.11
N ILE A 67 0.27 -4.04 6.13
CA ILE A 67 0.06 -4.82 4.92
C ILE A 67 0.38 -3.93 3.72
N TYR A 68 1.40 -4.28 2.97
CA TYR A 68 1.82 -3.59 1.77
C TYR A 68 1.36 -4.35 0.52
N ASN A 69 0.74 -3.63 -0.40
CA ASN A 69 0.43 -4.15 -1.72
C ASN A 69 1.66 -4.02 -2.64
N LYS A 70 2.25 -5.15 -3.03
CA LYS A 70 3.39 -5.22 -3.95
C LYS A 70 2.99 -5.01 -5.41
N LEU A 71 1.71 -5.08 -5.75
CA LEU A 71 1.25 -4.98 -7.13
C LEU A 71 1.07 -3.53 -7.59
N PRO A 72 1.20 -3.27 -8.90
CA PRO A 72 0.92 -1.96 -9.50
C PRO A 72 -0.58 -1.65 -9.63
N GLU A 73 -1.45 -2.59 -9.28
CA GLU A 73 -2.91 -2.43 -9.24
C GLU A 73 -3.45 -2.64 -7.82
N SER A 74 -4.73 -2.33 -7.60
CA SER A 74 -5.37 -2.56 -6.31
C SER A 74 -5.65 -4.03 -6.05
N VAL A 75 -5.44 -4.45 -4.79
CA VAL A 75 -5.79 -5.79 -4.31
C VAL A 75 -6.98 -5.69 -3.37
N ASN A 76 -8.04 -6.46 -3.62
CA ASN A 76 -9.15 -6.61 -2.69
C ASN A 76 -8.88 -7.78 -1.74
N LEU A 77 -9.16 -7.57 -0.46
CA LEU A 77 -9.14 -8.58 0.59
C LEU A 77 -10.57 -8.91 0.97
N TYR A 78 -10.97 -10.16 0.78
CA TYR A 78 -12.26 -10.67 1.24
C TYR A 78 -12.07 -11.49 2.50
N HIS A 79 -12.72 -11.07 3.59
CA HIS A 79 -12.69 -11.76 4.88
C HIS A 79 -13.43 -13.10 4.76
N MET A 80 -12.73 -14.20 5.07
CA MET A 80 -13.36 -15.52 5.18
C MET A 80 -13.82 -15.70 6.63
N HIS A 81 -15.12 -15.88 6.83
CA HIS A 81 -15.67 -16.19 8.15
C HIS A 81 -15.46 -17.67 8.46
N ASP A 82 -15.27 -17.95 9.75
CA ASP A 82 -15.35 -19.31 10.29
C ASP A 82 -16.68 -19.41 11.05
N ASP A 83 -17.32 -20.58 11.03
CA ASP A 83 -18.66 -20.79 11.62
C ASP A 83 -18.70 -20.53 13.15
N GLU A 84 -17.53 -20.47 13.79
CA GLU A 84 -17.35 -20.19 15.21
C GLU A 84 -17.34 -18.68 15.56
N GLN A 85 -17.34 -17.77 14.58
CA GLN A 85 -17.36 -16.32 14.83
C GLN A 85 -18.79 -15.84 15.13
N HIS A 86 -19.10 -15.68 16.42
CA HIS A 86 -20.44 -15.27 16.88
C HIS A 86 -20.87 -13.84 16.50
N PHE A 87 -19.98 -13.02 15.93
CA PHE A 87 -20.27 -11.69 15.44
C PHE A 87 -19.71 -11.49 14.02
N ASN A 88 -20.60 -11.32 13.03
CA ASN A 88 -20.24 -11.02 11.64
C ASN A 88 -19.75 -9.57 11.51
N VAL A 89 -18.46 -9.34 11.77
CA VAL A 89 -17.81 -8.08 11.35
C VAL A 89 -17.24 -8.30 9.95
N TYR A 90 -17.82 -7.64 8.96
CA TYR A 90 -17.30 -7.65 7.59
C TYR A 90 -15.99 -6.83 7.55
N LEU A 91 -14.86 -7.53 7.36
CA LEU A 91 -13.52 -6.93 7.35
C LEU A 91 -12.95 -6.77 5.94
N ASN A 92 -13.80 -6.83 4.91
CA ASN A 92 -13.40 -6.67 3.52
C ASN A 92 -12.68 -5.33 3.32
N HIS A 93 -11.64 -5.33 2.50
CA HIS A 93 -10.81 -4.15 2.32
C HIS A 93 -10.22 -4.06 0.93
N LYS A 94 -9.88 -2.85 0.48
CA LYS A 94 -9.22 -2.61 -0.81
C LYS A 94 -7.90 -1.91 -0.58
N LEU A 95 -6.81 -2.60 -0.89
CA LEU A 95 -5.46 -2.08 -0.83
C LEU A 95 -5.15 -1.32 -2.12
N SER A 96 -4.72 -0.07 -1.97
CA SER A 96 -4.24 0.73 -3.11
C SER A 96 -2.92 0.19 -3.66
N SER A 97 -2.68 0.40 -4.95
CA SER A 97 -1.43 0.03 -5.64
C SER A 97 -0.20 0.59 -4.92
N LYS A 98 0.80 -0.26 -4.65
CA LYS A 98 2.07 0.16 -4.02
C LYS A 98 1.91 0.97 -2.73
N ARG A 99 0.86 0.70 -1.93
CA ARG A 99 0.58 1.39 -0.66
C ARG A 99 0.50 0.45 0.52
N TRP A 100 0.73 1.02 1.70
CA TRP A 100 0.50 0.41 3.00
C TRP A 100 -0.93 0.63 3.49
N ALA A 101 -1.48 -0.43 4.06
CA ALA A 101 -2.65 -0.39 4.93
C ALA A 101 -2.28 -0.92 6.31
N VAL A 102 -3.10 -0.59 7.30
CA VAL A 102 -2.90 -1.02 8.67
C VAL A 102 -4.18 -1.60 9.21
N PHE A 103 -4.08 -2.82 9.73
CA PHE A 103 -5.19 -3.56 10.30
C PHE A 103 -4.91 -3.87 11.77
N SER A 104 -5.85 -3.52 12.65
CA SER A 104 -5.85 -3.94 14.05
C SER A 104 -6.85 -5.05 14.24
N THR A 105 -6.51 -6.05 15.06
CA THR A 105 -7.43 -7.12 15.43
C THR A 105 -7.17 -7.65 16.83
N ASN A 106 -8.25 -8.07 17.49
CA ASN A 106 -8.25 -8.84 18.72
C ASN A 106 -8.74 -10.28 18.52
N GLU A 107 -9.00 -10.69 17.27
CA GLU A 107 -9.35 -12.07 16.94
C GLU A 107 -8.12 -12.99 17.06
N LYS A 108 -8.35 -14.25 17.39
CA LYS A 108 -7.28 -15.26 17.42
C LYS A 108 -6.79 -15.62 16.02
N LYS A 109 -7.64 -15.44 15.01
CA LYS A 109 -7.40 -15.84 13.63
C LYS A 109 -8.27 -15.03 12.67
N VAL A 110 -7.67 -14.44 11.64
CA VAL A 110 -8.38 -13.74 10.56
C VAL A 110 -7.87 -14.27 9.23
N LYS A 111 -8.76 -14.57 8.28
CA LYS A 111 -8.39 -15.12 6.96
C LYS A 111 -8.86 -14.20 5.85
N PHE A 112 -8.01 -13.93 4.86
CA PHE A 112 -8.35 -13.14 3.69
C PHE A 112 -8.03 -13.89 2.39
N ILE A 113 -8.94 -13.80 1.42
CA ILE A 113 -8.68 -14.12 0.01
C ILE A 113 -8.33 -12.82 -0.72
N CYS A 114 -7.31 -12.88 -1.58
CA CYS A 114 -6.89 -11.74 -2.39
C CYS A 114 -7.48 -11.84 -3.81
N THR A 115 -8.00 -10.73 -4.32
CA THR A 115 -8.40 -10.61 -5.72
C THR A 115 -7.90 -9.31 -6.35
N VAL A 116 -7.82 -9.29 -7.68
CA VAL A 116 -7.65 -8.07 -8.48
C VAL A 116 -8.90 -7.87 -9.34
N ALA A 117 -9.16 -6.62 -9.72
CA ALA A 117 -10.32 -6.29 -10.52
C ALA A 117 -10.29 -7.06 -11.85
N ASP A 118 -11.42 -7.63 -12.23
CA ASP A 118 -11.62 -8.33 -13.50
C ASP A 118 -12.93 -7.83 -14.11
N ARG A 119 -12.97 -7.66 -15.43
CA ARG A 119 -14.16 -7.10 -16.11
C ARG A 119 -15.33 -8.07 -16.18
N HIS A 120 -15.08 -9.35 -16.00
CA HIS A 120 -16.05 -10.43 -16.18
C HIS A 120 -16.47 -11.09 -14.85
N LEU A 121 -15.77 -10.78 -13.75
CA LEU A 121 -16.01 -11.36 -12.44
C LEU A 121 -16.32 -10.26 -11.43
N ASP A 122 -17.52 -10.28 -10.85
CA ASP A 122 -17.98 -9.24 -9.90
C ASP A 122 -17.08 -9.12 -8.66
N TYR A 123 -16.48 -10.23 -8.22
CA TYR A 123 -15.53 -10.27 -7.09
C TYR A 123 -14.05 -10.19 -7.53
N GLY A 124 -13.81 -9.99 -8.82
CA GLY A 124 -12.48 -10.03 -9.41
C GLY A 124 -11.89 -11.43 -9.50
N LYS A 125 -10.66 -11.48 -10.01
CA LYS A 125 -9.90 -12.71 -10.18
C LYS A 125 -9.09 -13.02 -8.93
N ILE A 126 -9.22 -14.23 -8.41
CA ILE A 126 -8.44 -14.70 -7.26
C ILE A 126 -6.95 -14.76 -7.62
N ILE A 127 -6.11 -14.21 -6.77
CA ILE A 127 -4.64 -14.22 -6.89
C ILE A 127 -4.00 -14.77 -5.61
N ASP A 128 -2.70 -15.08 -5.68
CA ASP A 128 -1.96 -15.52 -4.51
C ASP A 128 -1.60 -14.33 -3.62
N CYS A 129 -2.17 -14.28 -2.40
CA CYS A 129 -1.82 -13.27 -1.41
C CYS A 129 -0.31 -13.23 -1.09
N ASN A 130 0.41 -14.33 -1.27
CA ASN A 130 1.82 -14.45 -0.93
C ASN A 130 2.69 -13.57 -1.83
N ASP A 131 2.36 -13.60 -3.12
CA ASP A 131 3.07 -12.88 -4.16
C ASP A 131 2.59 -11.43 -4.21
N ALA A 132 1.33 -11.18 -3.86
CA ALA A 132 0.73 -9.86 -3.89
C ALA A 132 1.07 -8.97 -2.69
N LEU A 133 1.24 -9.54 -1.50
CA LEU A 133 1.31 -8.77 -0.25
C LEU A 133 2.60 -9.00 0.53
N ALA A 134 3.17 -7.92 1.07
CA ALA A 134 4.13 -8.01 2.17
C ALA A 134 3.40 -7.68 3.47
N VAL A 135 3.60 -8.48 4.51
CA VAL A 135 2.87 -8.37 5.78
C VAL A 135 3.88 -8.40 6.91
N CYS A 136 3.70 -7.55 7.90
CA CYS A 136 4.46 -7.63 9.15
C CYS A 136 3.54 -7.28 10.33
N GLU A 137 3.92 -7.75 11.51
CA GLU A 137 3.20 -7.54 12.76
C GLU A 137 4.02 -6.66 13.71
N TYR A 138 3.35 -5.70 14.33
CA TYR A 138 3.82 -5.09 15.57
C TYR A 138 3.32 -5.91 16.76
N THR A 139 4.23 -6.65 17.38
CA THR A 139 3.93 -7.54 18.51
C THR A 139 3.81 -6.79 19.85
N LYS A 140 4.41 -5.60 19.93
CA LYS A 140 4.33 -4.69 21.07
C LYS A 140 3.63 -3.41 20.64
N VAL A 141 2.38 -3.24 21.04
CA VAL A 141 1.59 -2.06 20.70
C VAL A 141 0.84 -1.59 21.94
N LYS A 142 0.86 -0.27 22.17
CA LYS A 142 0.04 0.36 23.21
C LYS A 142 -1.20 0.95 22.57
N PHE A 143 -2.33 0.32 22.82
CA PHE A 143 -3.64 0.80 22.39
C PHE A 143 -4.25 1.71 23.45
N GLY A 144 -4.75 2.88 23.04
CA GLY A 144 -5.73 3.62 23.85
C GLY A 144 -6.95 2.76 24.15
N LEU A 145 -7.63 2.98 25.28
CA LEU A 145 -8.74 2.13 25.76
C LEU A 145 -9.85 1.94 24.72
N ASN A 146 -10.12 2.95 23.91
CA ASN A 146 -11.19 2.95 22.91
C ASN A 146 -10.75 2.53 21.50
N ASN A 147 -9.46 2.22 21.30
CA ASN A 147 -8.87 1.96 19.98
C ASN A 147 -8.60 0.47 19.73
N ARG A 148 -9.25 -0.40 20.51
CA ARG A 148 -9.11 -1.86 20.42
C ARG A 148 -10.18 -2.45 19.52
N GLY A 149 -9.91 -3.63 18.98
CA GLY A 149 -10.86 -4.38 18.15
C GLY A 149 -10.40 -4.55 16.70
N ASN A 150 -11.34 -4.99 15.87
CA ASN A 150 -11.12 -5.34 14.47
C ASN A 150 -11.43 -4.15 13.56
N LEU A 151 -10.39 -3.47 13.05
CA LEU A 151 -10.58 -2.26 12.24
C LEU A 151 -9.41 -2.01 11.30
N TRP A 152 -9.72 -1.45 10.13
CA TRP A 152 -8.74 -0.90 9.20
C TRP A 152 -8.44 0.55 9.57
N ILE A 153 -7.24 0.78 10.12
CA ILE A 153 -6.81 2.10 10.58
C ILE A 153 -6.35 2.95 9.40
N VAL A 154 -5.67 2.33 8.44
CA VAL A 154 -5.12 2.99 7.25
C VAL A 154 -5.54 2.21 6.03
N ASN A 155 -6.11 2.91 5.03
CA ASN A 155 -6.63 2.29 3.81
C ASN A 155 -5.64 2.33 2.62
N GLY A 156 -4.60 3.15 2.73
CA GLY A 156 -3.62 3.33 1.65
C GLY A 156 -2.76 4.56 1.88
N ASN A 157 -1.52 4.37 2.28
CA ASN A 157 -0.58 5.46 2.54
C ASN A 157 0.85 5.05 2.18
N THR A 158 1.79 5.99 2.23
CA THR A 158 3.21 5.64 2.31
C THR A 158 3.51 5.03 3.68
N LYS A 159 4.63 4.34 3.85
CA LYS A 159 5.03 3.75 5.14
C LYS A 159 5.00 4.75 6.29
N ASN A 160 5.67 5.88 6.10
CA ASN A 160 5.73 6.93 7.12
C ASN A 160 4.39 7.64 7.29
N GLY A 161 3.56 7.70 6.24
CA GLY A 161 2.18 8.18 6.35
C GLY A 161 1.34 7.26 7.23
N ALA A 162 1.41 5.95 7.00
CA ALA A 162 0.69 4.94 7.77
C ALA A 162 1.08 4.95 9.25
N ILE A 163 2.38 5.03 9.57
CA ILE A 163 2.85 5.15 10.96
C ILE A 163 2.27 6.40 11.65
N ARG A 164 2.31 7.56 10.97
CA ARG A 164 1.77 8.81 11.53
C ARG A 164 0.27 8.73 11.76
N GLU A 165 -0.45 8.08 10.86
CA GLU A 165 -1.91 7.91 10.95
C GLU A 165 -2.30 6.99 12.10
N VAL A 166 -1.58 5.88 12.29
CA VAL A 166 -1.73 4.99 13.46
C VAL A 166 -1.50 5.74 14.78
N VAL A 167 -0.43 6.54 14.86
CA VAL A 167 -0.13 7.35 16.05
C VAL A 167 -1.23 8.39 16.29
N ARG A 168 -1.71 9.06 15.23
CA ARG A 168 -2.81 10.02 15.29
C ARG A 168 -4.12 9.36 15.75
N TYR A 169 -4.34 8.10 15.38
CA TYR A 169 -5.47 7.32 15.85
C TYR A 169 -5.38 7.01 17.36
N GLY A 170 -4.22 7.20 17.99
CA GLY A 170 -4.00 6.94 19.41
C GLY A 170 -3.53 5.51 19.69
N ILE A 171 -2.81 4.92 18.74
CA ILE A 171 -2.13 3.63 18.87
C ILE A 171 -0.63 3.89 18.74
N ILE A 172 0.16 3.43 19.71
CA ILE A 172 1.61 3.66 19.72
C ILE A 172 2.30 2.35 19.38
N PRO A 173 2.91 2.22 18.18
CA PRO A 173 3.77 1.10 17.86
C PRO A 173 5.01 1.18 18.76
N ALA A 174 5.26 0.13 19.55
CA ALA A 174 6.49 0.01 20.33
C ALA A 174 7.50 -0.87 19.59
N TYR A 175 8.78 -0.61 19.83
CA TYR A 175 9.94 -1.32 19.28
C TYR A 175 10.55 -2.25 20.33
#